data_AF-A0AAW7TJF1-F1
#
_entry.id   AF-A0AAW7TJF1-F1
#
_cell.length_a   1.000
_cell.length_b   1.000
_cell.length_c   1.000
_cell.angle_alpha   90.00
_cell.angle_beta   90.00
_cell.angle_gamma   90.00
#
_symmetry.space_group_name_H-M   'P 1'
#
loop_
_entity.id
_entity.type
_entity.pdbx_description
1 polymer ?
#
loop_
_entity_poly.entity_id
_entity_poly.type
_entity_poly.pdbx_seq_one_letter_code
_entity_poly.pdbx_strand_id
1 'polypeptide(L)'
;MDEMTKVMESIDGLSSMLLNKSNILLDLSTLLTEIIQSLHKISAQTNLLALNASIEAARAGVDGRGFGVVAQEIRKLSDESTNATTQARQSVTSIINEIKSIYQLSKSGREEMEKGMDIVQKTVERFNCIDQSISRVNQQKADLTSISSILKEKSAQLGTLSNFISQNRQVIAKGLDAALDVYNLPTTE
;
A
#
# COMPACT_ATOMS: atom_id res chain seq x y z
N MET A 1 -12.36 -5.09 -5.70
CA MET A 1 -11.35 -5.67 -6.62
C MET A 1 -11.11 -4.79 -7.83
N ASP A 2 -12.13 -4.39 -8.59
CA ASP A 2 -11.95 -3.61 -9.84
C ASP A 2 -11.20 -2.27 -9.64
N GLU A 3 -11.58 -1.49 -8.63
CA GLU A 3 -10.86 -0.28 -8.20
C GLU A 3 -9.39 -0.56 -7.85
N MET A 4 -9.13 -1.72 -7.27
CA MET A 4 -7.83 -2.11 -6.76
C MET A 4 -6.88 -2.48 -7.90
N THR A 5 -7.39 -3.29 -8.84
CA THR A 5 -6.67 -3.63 -10.07
C THR A 5 -6.33 -2.36 -10.85
N LYS A 6 -7.26 -1.39 -10.94
CA LYS A 6 -7.00 -0.08 -11.54
C LYS A 6 -5.90 0.71 -10.85
N VAL A 7 -5.84 0.70 -9.51
CA VAL A 7 -4.75 1.32 -8.75
C VAL A 7 -3.41 0.66 -9.08
N MET A 8 -3.37 -0.67 -9.18
CA MET A 8 -2.15 -1.40 -9.50
C MET A 8 -1.66 -1.14 -10.93
N GLU A 9 -2.58 -1.13 -11.90
CA GLU A 9 -2.29 -0.76 -13.29
C GLU A 9 -1.75 0.68 -13.37
N SER A 10 -2.34 1.60 -12.61
CA SER A 10 -1.88 3.00 -12.55
C SER A 10 -0.47 3.11 -11.97
N ILE A 11 -0.15 2.31 -10.95
CA ILE A 11 1.17 2.29 -10.31
C ILE A 11 2.21 1.62 -11.20
N ASP A 12 1.85 0.53 -11.89
CA ASP A 12 2.69 -0.12 -12.89
C ASP A 12 3.03 0.85 -14.04
N GLY A 13 2.02 1.58 -14.51
CA GLY A 13 2.17 2.67 -15.48
C GLY A 13 3.08 3.78 -14.99
N LEU A 14 2.86 4.31 -13.79
CA LEU A 14 3.72 5.33 -13.17
C LEU A 14 5.16 4.85 -13.01
N SER A 15 5.36 3.61 -12.54
CA SER A 15 6.67 2.99 -12.36
C SER A 15 7.39 2.88 -13.70
N SER A 16 6.74 2.40 -14.75
CA SER A 16 7.34 2.30 -16.09
C SER A 16 7.69 3.66 -16.69
N MET A 17 6.83 4.67 -16.52
CA MET A 17 7.10 6.05 -16.95
C MET A 17 8.31 6.64 -16.22
N LEU A 18 8.39 6.42 -14.90
CA LEU A 18 9.48 6.91 -14.07
C LEU A 18 10.80 6.25 -14.46
N LEU A 19 10.80 4.94 -14.69
CA LEU A 19 11.98 4.21 -15.21
C LEU A 19 12.45 4.76 -16.56
N ASN A 20 11.53 5.01 -17.48
CA ASN A 20 11.85 5.57 -18.79
C ASN A 20 12.48 6.97 -18.64
N LYS A 21 11.86 7.86 -17.84
CA LYS A 21 12.39 9.20 -17.58
C LYS A 21 13.75 9.19 -16.90
N SER A 22 13.97 8.29 -15.94
CA SER A 22 15.28 8.10 -15.31
C SER A 22 16.35 7.68 -16.30
N ASN A 23 16.04 6.77 -17.24
CA ASN A 23 17.00 6.38 -18.28
C ASN A 23 17.34 7.55 -19.21
N ILE A 24 16.35 8.32 -19.66
CA ILE A 24 16.59 9.53 -20.48
C ILE A 24 17.50 10.53 -19.75
N LEU A 25 17.26 10.75 -18.45
CA LEU A 25 18.09 11.64 -17.64
C LEU A 25 19.52 11.10 -17.44
N LEU A 26 19.68 9.78 -17.35
CA LEU A 26 20.99 9.14 -17.25
C LEU A 26 21.80 9.32 -18.53
N ASP A 27 21.18 9.11 -19.69
CA ASP A 27 21.80 9.33 -21.00
C ASP A 27 22.22 10.79 -21.17
N LEU A 28 21.32 11.73 -20.81
CA LEU A 28 21.63 13.16 -20.85
C LEU A 28 22.78 13.53 -19.89
N SER A 29 22.81 12.96 -18.70
CA SER A 29 23.88 13.19 -17.72
C SER A 29 25.23 12.64 -18.21
N THR A 30 25.21 11.54 -18.95
CA THR A 30 26.40 10.96 -19.58
C THR A 30 26.95 11.89 -20.66
N LEU A 31 26.07 12.39 -21.53
CA LEU A 31 26.44 13.40 -22.54
C LEU A 31 27.03 14.66 -21.91
N LEU A 32 26.42 15.17 -20.83
CA LEU A 32 26.95 16.33 -20.10
C LEU A 32 28.34 16.05 -19.53
N THR A 33 28.59 14.84 -19.04
CA THR A 33 29.91 14.43 -18.53
C THR A 33 30.97 14.49 -19.64
N GLU A 34 30.65 14.03 -20.85
CA GLU A 34 31.54 14.10 -22.01
C GLU A 34 31.85 15.55 -22.42
N ILE A 35 30.82 16.40 -22.47
CA ILE A 35 30.97 17.83 -22.78
C ILE A 35 31.87 18.51 -21.75
N ILE A 36 31.62 18.28 -20.46
CA ILE A 36 32.44 18.85 -19.37
C ILE A 36 33.88 18.36 -19.47
N GLN A 37 34.11 17.09 -19.80
CA GLN A 37 35.45 16.56 -20.01
C GLN A 37 36.16 17.22 -21.20
N SER A 38 35.44 17.48 -22.30
CA SER A 38 35.96 18.23 -23.45
C SER A 38 36.34 19.66 -23.07
N LEU A 39 35.46 20.37 -22.36
CA LEU A 39 35.73 21.72 -21.87
C LEU A 39 36.95 21.78 -20.94
N HIS A 40 37.09 20.80 -20.03
CA HIS A 40 38.25 20.70 -19.16
C HIS A 40 39.55 20.53 -19.98
N LYS A 41 39.53 19.71 -21.05
CA LYS A 41 40.69 19.56 -21.95
C LYS A 41 41.02 20.87 -22.67
N ILE A 42 40.01 21.59 -23.16
CA ILE A 42 40.17 22.89 -23.83
C ILE A 42 40.76 23.92 -22.86
N SER A 43 40.28 24.00 -21.63
CA SER A 43 40.81 24.91 -20.61
C SER A 43 42.26 24.58 -20.25
N ALA A 44 42.58 23.30 -20.08
CA ALA A 44 43.96 22.87 -19.81
C ALA A 44 44.91 23.20 -20.99
N GLN A 45 44.47 23.02 -22.23
CA GLN A 45 45.25 23.37 -23.41
C GLN A 45 45.43 24.88 -23.56
N THR A 46 44.37 25.66 -23.32
CA THR A 46 44.43 27.13 -23.33
C THR A 46 45.38 27.64 -22.25
N ASN A 47 45.38 27.03 -21.06
CA ASN A 47 46.31 27.34 -19.99
C ASN A 47 47.77 27.12 -20.40
N LEU A 48 48.05 25.99 -21.08
CA LEU A 48 49.39 25.67 -21.59
C LEU A 48 49.82 26.66 -22.69
N LEU A 49 48.92 27.01 -23.61
CA LEU A 49 49.19 28.02 -24.65
C LEU A 49 49.47 29.40 -24.04
N ALA A 50 48.69 29.80 -23.03
CA ALA A 50 48.90 31.05 -22.30
C ALA A 50 50.26 31.07 -21.59
N LEU A 51 50.66 29.95 -20.97
CA LEU A 51 51.98 29.82 -20.35
C LEU A 51 53.10 29.99 -21.38
N ASN A 52 53.01 29.33 -22.53
CA ASN A 52 54.00 29.47 -23.60
C ASN A 52 54.07 30.92 -24.11
N ALA A 53 52.93 31.58 -24.27
CA ALA A 53 52.86 32.99 -24.66
C ALA A 53 53.49 33.92 -23.60
N SER A 54 53.27 33.66 -22.30
CA SER A 54 53.93 34.41 -21.22
C SER A 54 55.45 34.25 -21.24
N ILE A 55 55.96 33.05 -21.54
CA ILE A 55 57.40 32.78 -21.67
C ILE A 55 57.99 33.55 -22.85
N GLU A 56 57.34 33.50 -24.01
CA GLU A 56 57.84 34.18 -25.21
C GLU A 56 57.77 35.71 -25.07
N ALA A 57 56.72 36.22 -24.41
CA ALA A 57 56.61 37.63 -24.04
C ALA A 57 57.75 38.08 -23.12
N ALA A 58 58.14 37.27 -22.14
CA ALA A 58 59.28 37.55 -21.27
C ALA A 58 60.61 37.54 -22.07
N ARG A 59 60.73 36.64 -23.04
CA ARG A 59 61.91 36.52 -23.92
C ARG A 59 62.09 37.71 -24.85
N ALA A 60 60.99 38.28 -25.34
CA ALA A 60 60.98 39.50 -26.16
C ALA A 60 61.26 40.79 -25.35
N GLY A 61 61.38 40.70 -24.02
CA GLY A 61 61.78 41.82 -23.17
C GLY A 61 60.79 42.99 -23.21
N VAL A 62 61.25 44.17 -23.65
CA VAL A 62 60.44 45.40 -23.65
C VAL A 62 59.29 45.30 -24.66
N ASP A 63 59.55 44.72 -25.83
CA ASP A 63 58.58 44.61 -26.93
C ASP A 63 57.47 43.58 -26.61
N GLY A 64 57.75 42.64 -25.70
CA GLY A 64 56.79 41.61 -25.26
C GLY A 64 55.87 42.01 -24.11
N ARG A 65 56.06 43.18 -23.48
CA ARG A 65 55.33 43.55 -22.25
C ARG A 65 53.81 43.53 -22.39
N GLY A 66 53.27 44.04 -23.50
CA GLY A 66 51.83 44.01 -23.77
C GLY A 66 51.29 42.60 -23.94
N PHE A 67 52.01 41.74 -24.67
CA PHE A 67 51.66 40.34 -24.85
C PHE A 67 51.73 39.54 -23.55
N GLY A 68 52.66 39.87 -22.65
CA GLY A 68 52.79 39.24 -21.34
C GLY A 68 51.54 39.44 -20.46
N VAL A 69 50.99 40.66 -20.45
CA VAL A 69 49.75 40.98 -19.71
C VAL A 69 48.56 40.19 -20.26
N VAL A 70 48.42 40.15 -21.59
CA VAL A 70 47.33 39.39 -22.24
C VAL A 70 47.46 37.89 -21.93
N ALA A 71 48.67 37.33 -22.03
CA ALA A 71 48.91 35.92 -21.73
C ALA A 71 48.57 35.58 -20.27
N GLN A 72 48.87 36.47 -19.33
CA GLN A 72 48.53 36.27 -17.92
C GLN A 72 47.01 36.29 -17.66
N GLU A 73 46.27 37.17 -18.35
CA GLU A 73 44.81 37.20 -18.24
C GLU A 73 44.15 35.95 -18.85
N ILE A 74 44.64 35.48 -20.01
CA ILE A 74 44.17 34.22 -20.62
C ILE A 74 44.43 33.04 -19.69
N ARG A 75 45.60 33.01 -19.04
CA ARG A 75 45.95 31.98 -18.06
C ARG A 75 44.96 31.94 -16.90
N LYS A 76 44.67 33.11 -16.32
CA LYS A 76 43.70 33.26 -15.23
C LYS A 76 42.30 32.79 -15.63
N LEU A 77 41.81 33.19 -16.81
CA LEU A 77 40.52 32.74 -17.34
C LEU A 77 40.48 31.21 -17.57
N SER A 78 41.60 30.63 -18.00
CA SER A 78 41.71 29.18 -18.22
C SER A 78 41.69 28.39 -16.90
N ASP A 79 42.34 28.91 -15.86
CA ASP A 79 42.30 28.35 -14.51
C ASP A 79 40.89 28.45 -13.91
N GLU A 80 40.22 29.61 -14.05
CA GLU A 80 38.82 29.80 -13.65
C GLU A 80 37.87 28.83 -14.38
N SER A 81 38.05 28.65 -15.69
CA SER A 81 37.27 27.70 -16.48
C SER A 81 37.51 26.23 -16.08
N THR A 82 38.74 25.88 -15.68
CA THR A 82 39.07 24.55 -15.14
C THR A 82 38.36 24.30 -13.82
N ASN A 83 38.31 25.29 -12.94
CA ASN A 83 37.57 25.20 -11.68
C ASN A 83 36.05 25.06 -11.92
N ALA A 84 35.49 25.85 -12.85
CA ALA A 84 34.07 25.79 -13.19
C ALA A 84 33.67 24.42 -13.77
N THR A 85 34.48 23.87 -14.69
CA THR A 85 34.24 22.52 -15.26
C THR A 85 34.36 21.41 -14.20
N THR A 86 35.25 21.56 -13.22
CA THR A 86 35.36 20.62 -12.09
C THR A 86 34.11 20.64 -11.21
N GLN A 87 33.59 21.82 -10.87
CA GLN A 87 32.34 21.95 -10.11
C GLN A 87 31.15 21.41 -10.91
N ALA A 88 31.06 21.71 -12.20
CA ALA A 88 30.03 21.15 -13.07
C ALA A 88 30.04 19.61 -13.08
N ARG A 89 31.24 19.00 -13.12
CA ARG A 89 31.40 17.54 -13.06
C ARG A 89 30.88 16.96 -11.74
N GLN A 90 31.15 17.62 -10.62
CA GLN A 90 30.63 17.21 -9.31
C GLN A 90 29.10 17.28 -9.29
N SER A 91 28.51 18.37 -9.79
CA SER A 91 27.06 18.52 -9.89
C SER A 91 26.41 17.44 -10.75
N VAL A 92 26.98 17.12 -11.92
CA VAL A 92 26.48 16.03 -12.78
C VAL A 92 26.61 14.67 -12.10
N THR A 93 27.68 14.44 -11.34
CA THR A 93 27.85 13.20 -10.56
C THR A 93 26.76 13.07 -9.49
N SER A 94 26.43 14.16 -8.80
CA SER A 94 25.33 14.18 -7.83
C SER A 94 23.98 13.90 -8.50
N ILE A 95 23.72 14.49 -9.68
CA ILE A 95 22.51 14.21 -10.47
C ILE A 95 22.40 12.72 -10.82
N ILE A 96 23.48 12.08 -11.26
CA ILE A 96 23.51 10.64 -11.57
C ILE A 96 23.17 9.81 -10.33
N ASN A 97 23.69 10.19 -9.16
CA ASN A 97 23.40 9.48 -7.92
C ASN A 97 21.93 9.64 -7.50
N GLU A 98 21.35 10.83 -7.65
CA GLU A 98 19.92 11.07 -7.40
C GLU A 98 19.03 10.26 -8.34
N ILE A 99 19.38 10.17 -9.64
CA ILE A 99 18.64 9.34 -10.61
C ILE A 99 18.64 7.86 -10.17
N LYS A 100 19.78 7.35 -9.66
CA LYS A 100 19.88 5.97 -9.13
C LYS A 100 19.05 5.79 -7.85
N SER A 101 19.03 6.79 -6.96
CA SER A 101 18.20 6.80 -5.76
C SER A 101 16.70 6.71 -6.12
N ILE A 102 16.27 7.50 -7.11
CA ILE A 102 14.90 7.49 -7.65
C ILE A 102 14.53 6.10 -8.19
N TYR A 103 15.44 5.40 -8.87
CA TYR A 103 15.21 4.03 -9.33
C TYR A 103 14.95 3.06 -8.16
N GLN A 104 15.79 3.12 -7.12
CA GLN A 104 15.64 2.27 -5.93
C GLN A 104 14.32 2.57 -5.20
N LEU A 105 13.99 3.83 -5.00
CA LEU A 105 12.74 4.25 -4.36
C LEU A 105 11.52 3.80 -5.16
N SER A 106 11.55 3.90 -6.49
CA SER A 106 10.46 3.43 -7.34
C SER A 106 10.25 1.92 -7.23
N LYS A 107 11.34 1.15 -7.22
CA LYS A 107 11.29 -0.31 -7.05
C LYS A 107 10.70 -0.68 -5.69
N SER A 108 11.22 -0.11 -4.61
CA SER A 108 10.70 -0.37 -3.25
C SER A 108 9.25 0.06 -3.11
N GLY A 109 8.85 1.19 -3.71
CA GLY A 109 7.47 1.66 -3.70
C GLY A 109 6.50 0.69 -4.39
N ARG A 110 6.92 0.06 -5.49
CA ARG A 110 6.15 -1.01 -6.14
C ARG A 110 6.00 -2.22 -5.22
N GLU A 111 7.07 -2.70 -4.62
CA GLU A 111 7.05 -3.88 -3.74
C GLU A 111 6.14 -3.66 -2.52
N GLU A 112 6.19 -2.49 -1.88
CA GLU A 112 5.30 -2.16 -0.76
C GLU A 112 3.83 -2.07 -1.19
N MET A 113 3.56 -1.59 -2.40
CA MET A 113 2.20 -1.57 -2.94
C MET A 113 1.65 -2.98 -3.17
N GLU A 114 2.47 -3.90 -3.72
CA GLU A 114 2.08 -5.30 -3.90
C GLU A 114 1.73 -5.98 -2.56
N LYS A 115 2.49 -5.69 -1.50
CA LYS A 115 2.17 -6.16 -0.14
C LYS A 115 0.87 -5.55 0.39
N GLY A 116 0.68 -4.24 0.20
CA GLY A 116 -0.56 -3.56 0.57
C GLY A 116 -1.78 -4.16 -0.14
N MET A 117 -1.58 -4.60 -1.39
CA MET A 117 -2.60 -5.27 -2.18
C MET A 117 -3.05 -6.59 -1.56
N ASP A 118 -2.09 -7.43 -1.21
CA ASP A 118 -2.34 -8.72 -0.56
C ASP A 118 -3.09 -8.55 0.77
N ILE A 119 -2.73 -7.55 1.57
CA ILE A 119 -3.39 -7.25 2.84
C ILE A 119 -4.86 -6.88 2.64
N VAL A 120 -5.16 -5.99 1.71
CA VAL A 120 -6.54 -5.58 1.46
C VAL A 120 -7.34 -6.71 0.82
N GLN A 121 -6.75 -7.53 -0.04
CA GLN A 121 -7.39 -8.72 -0.59
C GLN A 121 -7.81 -9.69 0.54
N LYS A 122 -6.89 -9.99 1.46
CA LYS A 122 -7.19 -10.77 2.67
C LYS A 122 -8.28 -10.12 3.52
N THR A 123 -8.29 -8.80 3.62
CA THR A 123 -9.32 -8.06 4.36
C THR A 123 -10.71 -8.24 3.73
N VAL A 124 -10.82 -8.16 2.40
CA VAL A 124 -12.07 -8.42 1.67
C VAL A 124 -12.55 -9.85 1.93
N GLU A 125 -11.66 -10.84 1.89
CA GLU A 125 -12.00 -12.23 2.21
C GLU A 125 -12.51 -12.39 3.64
N ARG A 126 -11.91 -11.69 4.61
CA ARG A 126 -12.38 -11.69 6.00
C ARG A 126 -13.77 -11.08 6.14
N PHE A 127 -14.07 -9.98 5.44
CA PHE A 127 -15.41 -9.40 5.43
C PHE A 127 -16.45 -10.35 4.83
N ASN A 128 -16.13 -11.04 3.74
CA ASN A 128 -17.04 -12.05 3.16
C ASN A 128 -17.35 -13.19 4.16
N CYS A 129 -16.36 -13.63 4.94
CA CYS A 129 -16.57 -14.62 6.00
C CYS A 129 -17.48 -14.08 7.13
N ILE A 130 -17.36 -12.79 7.47
CA ILE A 130 -18.24 -12.13 8.44
C ILE A 130 -19.67 -12.09 7.92
N ASP A 131 -19.89 -11.69 6.67
CA ASP A 131 -21.22 -11.66 6.05
C ASP A 131 -21.87 -13.04 6.06
N GLN A 132 -21.13 -14.10 5.69
CA GLN A 132 -21.61 -15.47 5.79
C GLN A 132 -21.97 -15.88 7.22
N SER A 133 -21.18 -15.44 8.20
CA SER A 133 -21.45 -15.71 9.62
C SER A 133 -22.73 -15.01 10.09
N ILE A 134 -22.95 -13.76 9.67
CA ILE A 134 -24.17 -13.00 9.94
C ILE A 134 -25.39 -13.69 9.31
N SER A 135 -25.30 -14.14 8.06
CA SER A 135 -26.36 -14.91 7.41
C SER A 135 -26.70 -16.18 8.19
N ARG A 136 -25.69 -16.90 8.69
CA ARG A 136 -25.91 -18.09 9.52
C ARG A 136 -26.61 -17.77 10.84
N VAL A 137 -26.22 -16.68 11.51
CA VAL A 137 -26.90 -16.22 12.74
C VAL A 137 -28.36 -15.85 12.47
N ASN A 138 -28.64 -15.18 11.35
CA ASN A 138 -30.01 -14.86 10.96
C ASN A 138 -30.86 -16.10 10.68
N GLN A 139 -30.29 -17.12 10.04
CA GLN A 139 -30.97 -18.40 9.86
C GLN A 139 -31.27 -19.08 11.20
N GLN A 140 -30.28 -19.15 12.10
CA GLN A 140 -30.46 -19.71 13.43
C GLN A 140 -31.55 -18.97 14.23
N LYS A 141 -31.64 -17.65 14.09
CA LYS A 141 -32.71 -16.85 14.70
C LYS A 141 -34.10 -17.20 14.14
N ALA A 142 -34.21 -17.42 12.83
CA ALA A 142 -35.45 -17.87 12.21
C ALA A 142 -35.86 -19.26 12.74
N ASP A 143 -34.91 -20.20 12.79
CA ASP A 143 -35.14 -21.55 13.31
C ASP A 143 -35.58 -21.53 14.79
N LEU A 144 -34.94 -20.71 15.63
CA LEU A 144 -35.31 -20.51 17.03
C LEU A 144 -36.73 -19.94 17.18
N THR A 145 -37.14 -19.04 16.29
CA THR A 145 -38.48 -18.46 16.31
C THR A 145 -39.54 -19.53 15.99
N SER A 146 -39.27 -20.40 15.01
CA SER A 146 -40.12 -21.55 14.69
C SER A 146 -40.21 -22.54 15.85
N ILE A 147 -39.08 -22.90 16.46
CA ILE A 147 -39.03 -23.78 17.64
C ILE A 147 -39.84 -23.18 18.81
N SER A 148 -39.69 -21.89 19.07
CA SER A 148 -40.44 -21.18 20.12
C SER A 148 -41.96 -21.24 19.88
N SER A 149 -42.42 -21.11 18.63
CA SER A 149 -43.84 -21.27 18.30
C SER A 149 -44.35 -22.69 18.54
N ILE A 150 -43.58 -23.71 18.13
CA ILE A 150 -43.93 -25.12 18.36
C ILE A 150 -44.02 -25.41 19.86
N LEU A 151 -43.06 -24.90 20.65
CA LEU A 151 -43.07 -25.05 22.11
C LEU A 151 -44.30 -24.40 22.76
N LYS A 152 -44.71 -23.21 22.29
CA LYS A 152 -45.94 -22.57 22.77
C LYS A 152 -47.17 -23.43 22.50
N GLU A 153 -47.30 -23.96 21.29
CA GLU A 153 -48.40 -24.85 20.92
C GLU A 153 -48.42 -26.13 21.78
N LYS A 154 -47.27 -26.77 21.95
CA LYS A 154 -47.14 -27.98 22.77
C LYS A 154 -47.46 -27.72 24.24
N SER A 155 -47.05 -26.58 24.78
CA SER A 155 -47.39 -26.18 26.15
C SER A 155 -48.91 -25.99 26.33
N ALA A 156 -49.59 -25.39 25.36
CA ALA A 156 -51.05 -25.28 25.38
C ALA A 156 -51.75 -26.65 25.34
N GLN A 157 -51.27 -27.58 24.49
CA GLN A 157 -51.76 -28.96 24.43
C GLN A 157 -51.55 -29.73 25.75
N LEU A 158 -50.42 -29.53 26.43
CA LEU A 158 -50.19 -30.12 27.75
C LEU A 158 -51.14 -29.55 28.82
N GLY A 159 -51.44 -28.25 28.76
CA GLY A 159 -52.43 -27.61 29.63
C GLY A 159 -53.82 -28.22 29.48
N THR A 160 -54.29 -28.44 28.25
CA THR A 160 -55.60 -29.08 28.00
C THR A 160 -55.61 -30.55 28.45
N LEU A 161 -54.53 -31.29 28.22
CA LEU A 161 -54.39 -32.67 28.69
C LEU A 161 -54.41 -32.75 30.23
N SER A 162 -53.72 -31.84 30.92
CA SER A 162 -53.72 -31.76 32.38
C SER A 162 -55.13 -31.52 32.95
N ASN A 163 -55.89 -30.64 32.30
CA ASN A 163 -57.30 -30.40 32.65
C ASN A 163 -58.15 -31.66 32.45
N PHE A 164 -57.98 -32.37 31.33
CA PHE A 164 -58.68 -33.62 31.05
C PHE A 164 -58.37 -34.72 32.08
N ILE A 165 -57.11 -34.90 32.45
CA ILE A 165 -56.70 -35.84 33.52
C ILE A 165 -57.38 -35.47 34.84
N SER A 166 -57.43 -34.19 35.17
CA SER A 166 -58.06 -33.71 36.41
C SER A 166 -59.57 -33.93 36.42
N GLN A 167 -60.25 -33.70 35.29
CA GLN A 167 -61.67 -34.04 35.11
C GLN A 167 -61.92 -35.54 35.26
N ASN A 168 -61.14 -36.38 34.58
CA ASN A 168 -61.26 -37.85 34.70
C ASN A 168 -61.07 -38.30 36.15
N ARG A 169 -60.09 -37.74 36.86
CA ARG A 169 -59.88 -38.03 38.28
C ARG A 169 -61.11 -37.71 39.13
N GLN A 170 -61.76 -36.57 38.89
CA GLN A 170 -62.98 -36.17 39.58
C GLN A 170 -64.17 -37.10 39.25
N VAL A 171 -64.31 -37.50 37.99
CA VAL A 171 -65.33 -38.45 37.55
C VAL A 171 -65.13 -39.82 38.21
N ILE A 172 -63.89 -40.32 38.25
CA ILE A 172 -63.54 -41.58 38.92
C ILE A 172 -63.88 -41.50 40.42
N ALA A 173 -63.51 -40.41 41.10
CA ALA A 173 -63.82 -40.22 42.52
C ALA A 173 -65.33 -40.25 42.79
N LYS A 174 -66.12 -39.49 42.03
CA LYS A 174 -67.59 -39.51 42.13
C LYS A 174 -68.19 -40.89 41.87
N GLY A 175 -67.65 -41.61 40.88
CA GLY A 175 -68.09 -42.97 40.56
C GLY A 175 -67.79 -43.96 41.68
N LEU A 176 -66.65 -43.81 42.36
CA LEU A 176 -66.28 -44.61 43.51
C LEU A 176 -67.19 -44.34 44.71
N ASP A 177 -67.46 -43.07 45.03
CA ASP A 177 -68.39 -42.67 46.10
C ASP A 177 -69.78 -43.26 45.86
N ALA A 178 -70.31 -43.14 44.64
CA ALA A 178 -71.61 -43.71 44.28
C ALA A 178 -71.64 -45.25 44.40
N ALA A 179 -70.55 -45.93 44.06
CA ALA A 179 -70.45 -47.39 44.22
C ALA A 179 -70.40 -47.81 45.70
N LEU A 180 -69.74 -47.03 46.56
CA LEU A 180 -69.73 -47.24 48.01
C LEU A 180 -71.12 -47.02 48.62
N ASP A 181 -71.85 -45.99 48.20
CA ASP A 181 -73.23 -45.75 48.66
C ASP A 181 -74.18 -46.91 48.30
N VAL A 182 -73.99 -47.56 47.14
CA VAL A 182 -74.77 -48.75 46.74
C VAL A 182 -74.44 -49.97 47.62
N TYR A 183 -73.20 -50.10 48.11
CA TYR A 183 -72.80 -51.19 49.00
C TYR A 183 -73.13 -50.94 50.47
N ASN A 184 -73.25 -49.68 50.89
CA ASN A 184 -73.66 -49.26 52.23
C ASN A 184 -75.19 -49.17 52.37
N LEU A 185 -75.93 -50.16 51.84
CA LEU A 185 -77.34 -50.31 52.17
C LEU A 185 -77.50 -50.40 53.69
N PRO A 186 -78.45 -49.67 54.31
CA PRO A 186 -78.77 -49.87 55.71
C PRO A 186 -79.12 -51.35 55.87
N THR A 187 -78.46 -52.03 56.81
CA THR A 187 -78.96 -53.32 57.30
C THR A 187 -80.38 -53.06 57.79
N THR A 188 -81.37 -53.49 57.01
CA THR A 188 -82.76 -53.57 57.44
C THR A 188 -82.84 -54.65 58.52
N GLU A 189 -82.74 -54.21 59.77
CA GLU A 189 -83.55 -54.55 60.96
C GLU A 189 -82.81 -54.15 62.24
#